data_AF-A0A0B2NSQ6-F1
#
_entry.id   AF-A0A0B2NSQ6-F1
#
_cell.length_a   1.000
_cell.length_b   1.000
_cell.length_c   1.000
_cell.angle_alpha   90.00
_cell.angle_beta   90.00
_cell.angle_gamma   90.00
#
_symmetry.space_group_name_H-M   'P 1'
#
loop_
_entity.id
_entity.type
_entity.pdbx_description
1 polymer ?
#
loop_
_entity_poly.entity_id
_entity_poly.type
_entity_poly.pdbx_seq_one_letter_code
_entity_poly.pdbx_strand_id
1 'polypeptide(L)' 'MAASGDPLVVGRVIDDVVDMFIPSFNMFVYFGSEHVTNGYDIKPSMAIST' A
#
# COMPACT_ATOMS: atom_id res chain seq x y z
N MET A 1 1.51 3.20 -23.13
CA MET A 1 1.08 3.46 -21.74
C MET A 1 1.15 2.13 -21.04
N ALA A 2 2.10 1.92 -20.13
CA ALA A 2 2.11 0.69 -19.35
C ALA A 2 0.86 0.70 -18.50
N ALA A 3 -0.06 -0.23 -18.72
CA ALA A 3 -1.10 -0.51 -17.74
C ALA A 3 -0.36 -1.08 -16.53
N SER A 4 0.03 -0.21 -15.60
CA SER A 4 0.58 -0.65 -14.32
C SER A 4 -0.55 -1.43 -13.65
N GLY A 5 -0.41 -2.74 -13.60
CA GLY A 5 -1.37 -3.61 -12.91
C GLY A 5 -1.57 -3.15 -11.46
N ASP A 6 -2.65 -3.61 -10.84
CA ASP A 6 -2.96 -3.25 -9.45
C ASP A 6 -1.71 -3.45 -8.56
N PRO A 7 -1.25 -2.42 -7.84
CA PRO A 7 -0.02 -2.50 -7.05
C PRO A 7 -0.08 -3.59 -5.97
N LEU A 8 -1.26 -3.97 -5.48
CA LEU A 8 -1.41 -5.06 -4.52
C LEU A 8 -1.18 -6.43 -5.19
N VAL A 9 -1.51 -6.57 -6.46
CA VAL A 9 -1.23 -7.79 -7.25
C VAL A 9 0.25 -7.84 -7.63
N VAL A 10 0.81 -6.73 -8.11
CA VAL A 10 2.24 -6.65 -8.48
C VAL A 10 3.14 -6.91 -7.27
N GLY A 11 2.75 -6.40 -6.09
CA GLY A 11 3.44 -6.64 -4.83
C GLY A 11 3.18 -8.01 -4.20
N ARG A 12 2.33 -8.86 -4.82
CA ARG A 12 1.88 -10.17 -4.31
C ARG A 12 1.15 -10.10 -2.95
N VAL A 13 0.58 -8.95 -2.60
CA VAL A 13 -0.24 -8.83 -1.37
C VAL A 13 -1.57 -9.56 -1.54
N ILE A 14 -2.18 -9.44 -2.73
CA ILE A 14 -3.25 -10.35 -3.13
C ILE A 14 -2.64 -11.76 -3.27
N ASP A 15 -3.36 -12.76 -2.78
CA ASP A 15 -2.97 -14.17 -2.65
C ASP A 15 -2.00 -14.47 -1.49
N ASP A 16 -0.89 -13.72 -1.29
CA ASP A 16 0.03 -14.04 -0.17
C ASP A 16 -0.55 -13.60 1.19
N VAL A 17 -1.35 -12.52 1.23
CA VAL A 17 -1.89 -11.94 2.48
C VAL A 17 -3.41 -11.91 2.50
N VAL A 18 -4.05 -11.54 1.39
CA VAL A 18 -5.51 -11.42 1.28
C VAL A 18 -6.03 -11.97 -0.04
N ASP A 19 -7.26 -12.50 -0.04
CA ASP A 19 -7.93 -12.90 -1.28
C ASP A 19 -8.29 -11.69 -2.15
N MET A 20 -8.53 -11.92 -3.44
CA MET A 20 -8.99 -10.88 -4.36
C MET A 20 -10.30 -10.25 -3.90
N PHE A 21 -10.33 -8.91 -3.84
CA PHE A 21 -11.45 -8.14 -3.31
C PHE A 21 -11.73 -6.90 -4.16
N ILE A 22 -12.91 -6.30 -3.97
CA ILE A 22 -13.27 -4.99 -4.53
C ILE A 22 -13.22 -3.96 -3.39
N PRO A 23 -12.36 -2.92 -3.46
CA PRO A 23 -12.29 -1.90 -2.41
C PRO A 23 -13.64 -1.22 -2.19
N SER A 24 -14.11 -1.20 -0.94
CA SER A 24 -15.39 -0.57 -0.59
C SER A 24 -15.24 0.90 -0.17
N PHE A 25 -14.07 1.29 0.33
CA PHE A 25 -13.76 2.65 0.79
C PHE A 25 -12.31 2.99 0.47
N ASN A 26 -12.01 4.29 0.37
CA ASN A 26 -10.64 4.78 0.24
C ASN A 26 -10.00 4.83 1.62
N MET A 27 -8.84 4.19 1.76
CA MET A 27 -8.02 4.24 2.96
C MET A 27 -6.81 5.14 2.73
N PHE A 28 -6.56 6.07 3.64
CA PHE A 28 -5.39 6.95 3.61
C PHE A 28 -4.57 6.70 4.86
N VAL A 29 -3.29 6.40 4.68
CA VAL A 29 -2.35 6.13 5.78
C VAL A 29 -1.26 7.18 5.75
N TYR A 30 -0.90 7.70 6.92
CA TYR A 30 0.12 8.73 7.06
C TYR A 30 1.16 8.31 8.08
N PHE A 31 2.44 8.53 7.75
CA PHE A 31 3.54 8.47 8.70
C PHE A 31 4.10 9.89 8.85
N GLY A 32 3.84 10.50 10.02
CA GLY A 32 4.04 11.94 10.20
C GLY A 32 3.12 12.73 9.27
N SER A 33 3.69 13.57 8.41
CA SER A 33 2.96 14.34 7.40
C SER A 33 2.95 13.70 6.02
N GLU A 34 3.60 12.53 5.84
CA GLU A 34 3.69 11.88 4.53
C GLU A 34 2.55 10.90 4.32
N HIS A 35 1.80 11.09 3.23
CA HIS A 35 0.77 10.16 2.78
C HIS A 35 1.42 9.00 2.04
N VAL A 36 1.17 7.77 2.49
CA VAL A 36 1.74 6.57 1.86
C VAL A 36 0.76 5.92 0.90
N THR A 37 1.31 5.34 -0.17
CA THR A 37 0.58 4.57 -1.18
C THR A 37 1.14 3.16 -1.28
N ASN A 38 0.40 2.25 -1.93
CA ASN A 38 0.85 0.86 -2.11
C ASN A 38 2.19 0.81 -2.86
N GLY A 39 3.17 0.12 -2.26
CA GLY A 39 4.54 0.02 -2.79
C GLY A 39 5.46 1.18 -2.42
N TYR A 40 5.04 2.12 -1.57
CA TYR A 40 5.91 3.19 -1.08
C TYR A 40 6.96 2.64 -0.09
N ASP A 41 8.24 2.86 -0.36
CA ASP A 41 9.34 2.47 0.52
C ASP A 41 9.45 3.42 1.73
N ILE A 42 9.19 2.89 2.92
CA ILE A 42 9.24 3.64 4.17
C ILE A 42 10.54 3.31 4.91
N LYS A 43 11.30 4.34 5.32
CA LYS A 43 12.43 4.14 6.22
C LYS A 43 11.93 3.71 7.59
N PRO A 44 12.51 2.69 8.25
CA PRO A 44 12.02 2.21 9.54
C PRO A 44 11.88 3.31 10.61
N SER A 45 12.76 4.31 10.62
CA SER A 45 12.69 5.45 11.55
C SER A 45 11.42 6.29 11.42
N MET A 46 10.76 6.27 10.25
CA MET A 46 9.52 7.00 9.99
C MET A 46 8.28 6.22 10.41
N ALA A 47 8.39 4.88 10.47
CA ALA A 47 7.30 4.01 10.87
C ALA A 47 7.11 3.92 12.39
N ILE A 48 7.98 4.56 13.17
CA ILE A 48 7.91 4.57 14.62
C ILE A 48 6.79 5.51 15.07
N SER A 49 5.77 4.95 15.73
CA SER A 49 4.83 5.73 16.53
C SER A 49 5.55 6.23 17.79
N THR A 50 5.65 7.55 17.96
CA THR A 50 6.05 8.16 19.25
C THR A 50 4.85 8.26 20.17
#